data_AF-A0A3L7Z3G5-F1
#
_entry.id   AF-A0A3L7Z3G5-F1
#
_cell.length_a   1.000
_cell.length_b   1.000
_cell.length_c   1.000
_cell.angle_alpha   90.00
_cell.angle_beta   90.00
_cell.angle_gamma   90.00
#
_symmetry.space_group_name_H-M   'P 1'
#
loop_
_entity.id
_entity.type
_entity.pdbx_description
1 polymer ?
#
loop_
_entity_poly.entity_id
_entity_poly.type
_entity_poly.pdbx_seq_one_letter_code
_entity_poly.pdbx_strand_id
1 'polypeptide(L)'
;MDQLTKNDLQQLDTADLMQRAEAIRDAVAAKSVSAQQVGQLFCDLIEACGDINKAVRLFLSVNVPEIQNDIDKRLAGADEAATKAAAEIQRSEQTRALVESLVEKLSTQNLNAPERVDIASAPAVVTLTNPVPQKIGASLFPRFGLGSVLFISDHKAVEVTPDGMVHPVALGRSTVHAVATADTSVYKSLCIEVVPPRLRLSAYGALRLDGKGNIRLT
;
A
#
# COMPACT_ATOMS: atom_id res chain seq x y z
N MET A 1 65.35 -73.89 -15.26
CA MET A 1 64.05 -73.22 -15.46
C MET A 1 63.55 -72.87 -14.07
N ASP A 2 64.04 -71.75 -13.53
CA ASP A 2 63.78 -71.35 -12.15
C ASP A 2 62.31 -70.95 -11.96
N GLN A 3 61.74 -71.43 -10.85
CA GLN A 3 60.37 -71.15 -10.44
C GLN A 3 60.26 -69.67 -10.03
N LEU A 4 59.53 -68.87 -10.80
CA LEU A 4 59.10 -67.54 -10.36
C LEU A 4 58.24 -67.69 -9.11
N THR A 5 58.63 -67.00 -8.04
CA THR A 5 57.84 -66.82 -6.81
C THR A 5 56.49 -66.20 -7.16
N LYS A 6 55.40 -66.91 -6.85
CA LYS A 6 54.04 -66.35 -6.93
C LYS A 6 53.94 -65.15 -5.99
N ASN A 7 53.64 -63.99 -6.55
CA ASN A 7 53.36 -62.78 -5.80
C ASN A 7 51.84 -62.71 -5.55
N ASP A 8 51.40 -63.19 -4.39
CA ASP A 8 49.99 -63.13 -3.97
C ASP A 8 49.67 -61.69 -3.53
N LEU A 9 49.32 -60.83 -4.48
CA LEU A 9 48.73 -59.53 -4.19
C LEU A 9 47.38 -59.76 -3.50
N GLN A 10 47.29 -59.41 -2.22
CA GLN A 10 46.02 -59.43 -1.48
C GLN A 10 44.99 -58.60 -2.24
N GLN A 11 43.82 -59.20 -2.54
CA GLN A 11 42.72 -58.49 -3.19
C GLN A 11 42.31 -57.32 -2.31
N LEU A 12 42.45 -56.11 -2.83
CA LEU A 12 42.06 -54.87 -2.16
C LEU A 12 40.55 -54.92 -1.92
N ASP A 13 40.11 -54.93 -0.67
CA ASP A 13 38.68 -54.95 -0.33
C ASP A 13 38.05 -53.59 -0.64
N THR A 14 37.58 -53.46 -1.87
CA THR A 14 37.03 -52.21 -2.43
C THR A 14 35.77 -51.73 -1.70
N ALA A 15 35.05 -52.61 -1.01
CA ALA A 15 33.82 -52.24 -0.29
C ALA A 15 34.14 -51.45 0.99
N ASP A 16 35.10 -51.91 1.79
CA ASP A 16 35.52 -51.21 3.02
C ASP A 16 36.18 -49.85 2.69
N LEU A 17 36.94 -49.78 1.59
CA LEU A 17 37.54 -48.53 1.11
C LEU A 17 36.50 -47.52 0.64
N MET A 18 35.43 -47.95 -0.04
CA MET A 18 34.32 -47.07 -0.42
C MET A 18 33.58 -46.53 0.80
N GLN A 19 33.31 -47.38 1.80
CA GLN A 19 32.60 -46.98 3.01
C GLN A 19 33.41 -45.97 3.84
N ARG A 20 34.73 -46.14 3.91
CA ARG A 20 35.65 -45.16 4.51
C ARG A 20 35.68 -43.85 3.73
N ALA A 21 35.64 -43.89 2.40
CA ALA A 21 35.62 -42.69 1.56
C ALA A 21 34.31 -41.88 1.72
N GLU A 22 33.17 -42.56 1.91
CA GLU A 22 31.88 -41.91 2.21
C GLU A 22 31.89 -41.28 3.61
N ALA A 23 32.39 -41.98 4.63
CA ALA A 23 32.53 -41.44 5.97
C ALA A 23 33.44 -40.20 6.02
N ILE A 24 34.52 -40.17 5.23
CA ILE A 24 35.38 -38.99 5.09
C ILE A 24 34.63 -37.85 4.40
N ARG A 25 33.87 -38.13 3.33
CA ARG A 25 33.07 -37.12 2.62
C ARG A 25 32.04 -36.45 3.54
N ASP A 26 31.35 -37.26 4.34
CA ASP A 26 30.32 -36.78 5.27
C ASP A 26 30.93 -36.01 6.45
N ALA A 27 32.08 -36.45 6.99
CA ALA A 27 32.81 -35.73 8.04
C ALA A 27 33.34 -34.36 7.57
N VAL A 28 33.79 -34.27 6.31
CA VAL A 28 34.21 -33.01 5.68
C VAL A 28 33.01 -32.09 5.45
N ALA A 29 31.87 -32.62 5.00
CA ALA A 29 30.63 -31.86 4.83
C ALA A 29 30.06 -31.34 6.17
N ALA A 30 30.22 -32.11 7.25
CA ALA A 30 29.75 -31.77 8.60
C ALA A 30 30.72 -30.91 9.42
N LYS A 31 31.91 -30.57 8.90
CA LYS A 31 33.01 -29.90 9.63
C LYS A 31 33.42 -30.59 10.94
N SER A 32 33.17 -31.90 11.07
CA SER A 32 33.45 -32.69 12.25
C SER A 32 34.55 -33.72 11.96
N VAL A 33 35.74 -33.25 11.61
CA VAL A 33 36.92 -34.12 11.60
C VAL A 33 37.32 -34.33 13.06
N SER A 34 37.34 -35.59 13.52
CA SER A 34 37.71 -35.86 14.91
C SER A 34 39.20 -35.60 15.14
N ALA A 35 39.59 -35.21 16.36
CA ALA A 35 41.00 -34.94 16.67
C ALA A 35 41.91 -36.16 16.41
N GLN A 36 41.37 -37.37 16.53
CA GLN A 36 42.08 -38.61 16.18
C GLN A 36 42.32 -38.76 14.69
N GLN A 37 41.37 -38.38 13.83
CA GLN A 37 41.54 -38.42 12.37
C GLN A 37 42.56 -37.40 11.89
N VAL A 38 42.57 -36.19 12.47
CA VAL A 38 43.59 -35.18 12.19
C VAL A 38 44.97 -35.65 12.64
N GLY A 39 45.04 -36.28 13.83
CA GLY A 39 46.27 -36.88 14.35
C GLY A 39 46.83 -37.97 13.43
N GLN A 40 45.97 -38.86 12.92
CA GLN A 40 46.36 -39.94 12.02
C GLN A 40 46.92 -39.40 10.69
N LEU A 41 46.22 -38.45 10.07
CA LEU A 41 46.69 -37.80 8.83
C LEU A 41 48.03 -37.08 9.01
N PHE A 42 48.28 -36.52 10.20
CA PHE A 42 49.56 -35.89 10.50
C PHE A 42 50.68 -36.92 10.69
N CYS A 43 50.39 -38.06 11.32
CA CYS A 43 51.33 -39.18 11.40
C CYS A 43 51.69 -39.71 10.01
N ASP A 44 50.71 -39.90 9.13
CA ASP A 44 50.93 -40.33 7.74
C ASP A 44 51.79 -39.31 6.96
N LEU A 45 51.59 -38.00 7.22
CA LEU A 45 52.40 -36.93 6.65
C LEU A 45 53.86 -36.97 7.14
N ILE A 46 54.07 -37.26 8.42
CA ILE A 46 55.41 -37.43 9.01
C ILE A 46 56.11 -38.62 8.36
N GLU A 47 55.43 -39.76 8.21
CA GLU A 47 55.97 -40.95 7.55
C GLU A 47 56.33 -40.67 6.08
N ALA A 48 55.48 -39.95 5.35
CA ALA A 48 55.75 -39.56 3.97
C ALA A 48 56.93 -38.57 3.82
N CYS A 49 57.11 -37.65 4.78
CA CYS A 49 58.19 -36.66 4.75
C CYS A 49 59.52 -37.18 5.31
N GLY A 50 59.49 -38.26 6.11
CA GLY A 50 60.66 -38.84 6.80
C GLY A 50 61.28 -37.95 7.89
N ASP A 51 60.72 -36.77 8.16
CA ASP A 51 61.21 -35.79 9.13
C ASP A 51 60.03 -34.95 9.66
N ILE A 52 59.87 -34.93 10.99
CA ILE A 52 58.81 -34.20 11.70
C ILE A 52 58.85 -32.70 11.39
N ASN A 53 60.04 -32.09 11.31
CA ASN A 53 60.17 -30.66 11.07
C ASN A 53 59.72 -30.27 9.64
N LYS A 54 59.95 -31.15 8.65
CA LYS A 54 59.46 -30.92 7.28
C LYS A 54 57.94 -31.05 7.21
N ALA A 55 57.37 -32.06 7.86
CA ALA A 55 55.93 -32.27 7.94
C ALA A 55 55.21 -31.10 8.64
N VAL A 56 55.73 -30.63 9.78
CA VAL A 56 55.21 -29.45 10.49
C VAL A 56 55.24 -28.19 9.61
N ARG A 57 56.37 -27.91 8.93
CA ARG A 57 56.48 -26.74 8.06
C ARG A 57 55.51 -26.79 6.89
N LEU A 58 55.35 -27.96 6.26
CA LEU A 58 54.42 -28.14 5.16
C LEU A 58 52.98 -27.92 5.64
N PHE A 59 52.59 -28.54 6.76
CA PHE A 59 51.28 -28.37 7.37
C PHE A 59 50.96 -26.90 7.68
N LEU A 60 51.88 -26.19 8.34
CA LEU A 60 51.68 -24.77 8.65
C LEU A 60 51.60 -23.91 7.38
N SER A 61 52.41 -24.20 6.36
CA SER A 61 52.43 -23.42 5.11
C SER A 61 51.14 -23.54 4.30
N VAL A 62 50.40 -24.64 4.44
CA VAL A 62 49.13 -24.87 3.74
C VAL A 62 47.94 -24.38 4.58
N ASN A 63 47.88 -24.78 5.85
CA ASN A 63 46.69 -24.54 6.66
C ASN A 63 46.59 -23.11 7.19
N VAL A 64 47.71 -22.45 7.54
CA VAL A 64 47.66 -21.08 8.10
C VAL A 64 47.12 -20.07 7.08
N PRO A 65 47.58 -20.05 5.81
CA PRO A 65 47.02 -19.14 4.80
C PRO A 65 45.55 -19.46 4.46
N GLU A 66 45.14 -20.73 4.44
CA GLU A 66 43.74 -21.10 4.21
C GLU A 66 42.82 -20.61 5.33
N ILE A 67 43.25 -20.76 6.58
CA ILE A 67 42.52 -20.24 7.75
C ILE A 67 42.45 -18.71 7.70
N GLN A 68 43.55 -18.03 7.37
CA GLN A 68 43.56 -16.57 7.21
C GLN A 68 42.58 -16.12 6.11
N ASN A 69 42.61 -16.76 4.95
CA ASN A 69 41.70 -16.47 3.84
C ASN A 69 40.22 -16.72 4.20
N ASP A 70 39.91 -17.78 4.96
CA ASP A 70 38.54 -18.05 5.43
C ASP A 70 38.08 -16.99 6.45
N ILE A 71 38.95 -16.59 7.38
CA ILE A 71 38.67 -15.51 8.32
C ILE A 71 38.40 -14.19 7.58
N ASP A 72 39.24 -13.82 6.63
CA ASP A 72 39.11 -12.58 5.86
C ASP A 72 37.81 -12.57 5.03
N LYS A 73 37.44 -13.70 4.41
CA LYS A 73 36.17 -13.85 3.69
C LYS A 73 34.97 -13.69 4.61
N ARG A 74 35.02 -14.27 5.81
CA ARG A 74 33.92 -14.15 6.79
C ARG A 74 33.80 -12.73 7.34
N LEU A 75 34.91 -12.05 7.60
CA LEU A 75 34.93 -10.64 8.01
C LEU A 75 34.34 -9.75 6.92
N ALA A 76 34.77 -9.91 5.67
CA ALA A 76 34.21 -9.16 4.54
C ALA A 76 32.70 -9.40 4.37
N GLY A 77 32.24 -10.64 4.51
CA GLY A 77 30.81 -10.97 4.47
C GLY A 77 30.02 -10.35 5.62
N ALA A 78 30.60 -10.25 6.82
CA ALA A 78 29.99 -9.59 7.96
C ALA A 78 29.87 -8.07 7.75
N ASP A 79 30.90 -7.43 7.20
CA ASP A 79 30.89 -6.00 6.89
C ASP A 79 29.87 -5.67 5.78
N GLU A 80 29.77 -6.51 4.75
CA GLU A 80 28.73 -6.38 3.72
C GLU A 80 27.31 -6.53 4.30
N ALA A 81 27.10 -7.48 5.22
CA ALA A 81 25.82 -7.65 5.88
C ALA A 81 25.48 -6.43 6.76
N ALA A 82 26.45 -5.90 7.50
CA ALA A 82 26.29 -4.73 8.33
C ALA A 82 25.95 -3.47 7.51
N THR A 83 26.64 -3.24 6.39
CA THR A 83 26.37 -2.11 5.49
C THR A 83 25.00 -2.20 4.83
N LYS A 84 24.57 -3.40 4.40
CA LYS A 84 23.21 -3.63 3.89
C LYS A 84 22.14 -3.37 4.95
N ALA A 85 22.35 -3.86 6.18
CA ALA A 85 21.44 -3.62 7.29
C ALA A 85 21.32 -2.12 7.63
N ALA A 86 22.45 -1.40 7.68
CA ALA A 86 22.45 0.04 7.92
C ALA A 86 21.69 0.81 6.83
N ALA A 87 21.87 0.44 5.56
CA ALA A 87 21.14 1.04 4.44
C ALA A 87 19.62 0.80 4.54
N GLU A 88 19.19 -0.40 4.94
CA GLU A 88 17.77 -0.72 5.13
C GLU A 88 17.16 0.01 6.34
N ILE A 89 17.92 0.19 7.43
CA ILE A 89 17.50 1.02 8.57
C ILE A 89 17.29 2.46 8.10
N GLN A 90 18.25 3.04 7.38
CA GLN A 90 18.14 4.40 6.87
C GLN A 90 16.93 4.58 5.93
N ARG A 91 16.68 3.61 5.04
CA ARG A 91 15.48 3.60 4.18
C ARG A 91 14.18 3.51 4.99
N SER A 92 14.19 2.69 6.03
CA SER A 92 13.03 2.54 6.92
C SER A 92 12.74 3.82 7.69
N GLU A 93 13.76 4.51 8.19
CA GLU A 93 13.63 5.81 8.86
C GLU A 93 13.13 6.90 7.91
N GLN A 94 13.68 6.97 6.70
CA GLN A 94 13.19 7.89 5.65
C GLN A 94 11.72 7.63 5.32
N THR A 95 11.34 6.36 5.19
CA THR A 95 9.94 5.97 4.92
C THR A 95 9.04 6.37 6.08
N ARG A 96 9.48 6.19 7.33
CA ARG A 96 8.73 6.59 8.52
C ARG A 96 8.54 8.11 8.58
N ALA A 97 9.57 8.89 8.28
CA ALA A 97 9.48 10.35 8.22
C ALA A 97 8.50 10.84 7.13
N LEU A 98 8.49 10.18 5.96
CA LEU A 98 7.52 10.47 4.91
C LEU A 98 6.09 10.17 5.35
N VAL A 99 5.87 9.03 5.99
CA VAL A 99 4.55 8.66 6.53
C VAL A 99 4.08 9.66 7.57
N GLU A 100 4.94 10.08 8.49
CA GLU A 100 4.61 11.07 9.51
C GLU A 100 4.24 12.43 8.88
N SER A 101 5.01 12.89 7.90
CA SER A 101 4.69 14.13 7.17
C SER A 101 3.37 14.04 6.38
N LEU A 102 3.01 12.84 5.91
CA LEU A 102 1.76 12.61 5.20
C LEU A 102 0.57 12.62 6.17
N VAL A 103 0.73 12.00 7.34
CA VAL A 103 -0.27 12.02 8.42
C VAL A 103 -0.55 13.45 8.86
N GLU A 104 0.48 14.28 9.03
CA GLU A 104 0.33 15.69 9.41
C GLU A 104 -0.38 16.53 8.33
N LYS A 105 -0.10 16.28 7.04
CA LYS A 105 -0.81 16.94 5.94
C LYS A 105 -2.27 16.51 5.84
N LEU A 106 -2.58 15.25 6.14
CA LEU A 106 -3.95 14.75 6.10
C LEU A 106 -4.77 15.22 7.30
N SER A 107 -4.16 15.28 8.49
CA SER A 107 -4.84 15.77 9.69
C SER A 107 -5.21 17.26 9.57
N THR A 108 -4.34 18.07 8.96
CA THR A 108 -4.59 19.49 8.69
C THR A 108 -5.63 19.71 7.59
N GLN A 109 -5.58 18.94 6.49
CA GLN A 109 -6.56 19.08 5.39
C GLN A 109 -8.01 18.81 5.80
N ASN A 110 -8.27 17.86 6.70
CA ASN A 110 -9.62 17.58 7.19
C ASN A 110 -10.19 18.70 8.09
N LEU A 111 -9.34 19.62 8.57
CA LEU A 111 -9.71 20.73 9.45
C LEU A 111 -9.83 22.07 8.73
N ASN A 112 -9.50 22.13 7.43
CA ASN A 112 -9.59 23.39 6.69
C ASN A 112 -11.05 23.87 6.64
N ALA A 113 -11.27 25.11 7.08
CA ALA A 113 -12.56 25.76 7.05
C ALA A 113 -13.10 25.81 5.60
N PRO A 114 -14.43 25.71 5.42
CA PRO A 114 -15.04 25.82 4.09
C PRO A 114 -14.75 27.20 3.49
N GLU A 115 -14.29 27.22 2.23
CA GLU A 115 -13.95 28.45 1.52
C GLU A 115 -15.15 28.99 0.72
N ARG A 116 -15.98 28.10 0.17
CA ARG A 116 -17.20 28.46 -0.54
C ARG A 116 -18.26 27.37 -0.54
N VAL A 117 -19.50 27.77 -0.81
CA VAL A 117 -20.63 26.88 -1.08
C VAL A 117 -20.84 26.73 -2.59
N ASP A 118 -20.66 25.52 -3.10
CA ASP A 118 -20.94 25.17 -4.49
C ASP A 118 -22.36 24.57 -4.59
N ILE A 119 -23.15 25.07 -5.54
CA ILE A 119 -24.53 24.61 -5.77
C ILE A 119 -24.52 23.75 -7.03
N ALA A 120 -24.74 22.46 -6.86
CA ALA A 120 -24.75 21.47 -7.93
C ALA A 120 -26.08 21.47 -8.69
N SER A 121 -27.20 21.64 -7.96
CA SER A 121 -28.54 21.66 -8.55
C SER A 121 -29.48 22.49 -7.69
N ALA A 122 -30.23 23.40 -8.29
CA ALA A 122 -31.29 24.14 -7.62
C ALA A 122 -32.40 24.48 -8.63
N PRO A 123 -33.68 24.34 -8.27
CA PRO A 123 -34.78 24.76 -9.13
C PRO A 123 -34.86 26.29 -9.15
N ALA A 124 -34.81 26.90 -10.34
CA ALA A 124 -35.06 28.34 -10.48
C ALA A 124 -36.55 28.67 -10.35
N VAL A 125 -37.41 27.76 -10.80
CA VAL A 125 -38.87 27.92 -10.82
C VAL A 125 -39.54 26.63 -10.34
N VAL A 126 -40.51 26.76 -9.45
CA VAL A 126 -41.34 25.65 -8.94
C VAL A 126 -42.82 26.02 -9.09
N THR A 127 -43.69 25.04 -9.32
CA THR A 127 -45.14 25.28 -9.35
C THR A 127 -45.76 25.08 -7.96
N LEU A 128 -46.76 25.90 -7.61
CA LEU A 128 -47.40 25.85 -6.28
C LEU A 128 -47.95 24.46 -5.92
N THR A 129 -48.45 23.73 -6.91
CA THR A 129 -49.03 22.39 -6.74
C THR A 129 -48.13 21.31 -7.33
N ASN A 130 -46.80 21.49 -7.29
CA ASN A 130 -45.88 20.50 -7.83
C ASN A 130 -45.90 19.21 -6.97
N PRO A 131 -46.34 18.06 -7.50
CA PRO A 131 -46.30 16.81 -6.75
C PRO A 131 -44.89 16.21 -6.68
N VAL A 132 -43.93 16.69 -7.48
CA VAL A 132 -42.56 16.17 -7.53
C VAL A 132 -41.70 16.93 -6.52
N PRO A 133 -41.14 16.25 -5.49
CA PRO A 133 -40.26 16.90 -4.53
C PRO A 133 -39.01 17.42 -5.23
N GLN A 134 -38.67 18.70 -5.00
CA GLN A 134 -37.46 19.32 -5.50
C GLN A 134 -36.45 19.46 -4.35
N LYS A 135 -35.18 19.16 -4.62
CA LYS A 135 -34.11 19.27 -3.63
C LYS A 135 -32.98 20.16 -4.15
N ILE A 136 -32.44 21.00 -3.27
CA ILE A 136 -31.26 21.79 -3.55
C ILE A 136 -30.03 20.94 -3.21
N GLY A 137 -29.22 20.64 -4.23
CA GLY A 137 -27.93 19.99 -4.05
C GLY A 137 -26.85 21.04 -3.87
N ALA A 138 -26.27 21.13 -2.68
CA ALA A 138 -25.12 21.97 -2.40
C ALA A 138 -24.01 21.19 -1.69
N SER A 139 -22.78 21.59 -1.91
CA SER A 139 -21.58 21.00 -1.31
C SER A 139 -20.59 22.08 -0.93
N LEU A 140 -19.84 21.88 0.15
CA LEU A 140 -18.76 22.77 0.55
C LEU A 140 -17.50 22.47 -0.25
N PHE A 141 -16.72 23.51 -0.51
CA PHE A 141 -15.37 23.39 -1.02
C PHE A 141 -14.38 23.84 0.07
N PRO A 142 -13.34 23.04 0.40
CA PRO A 142 -13.01 21.71 -0.15
C PRO A 142 -14.02 20.63 0.24
N ARG A 143 -14.27 19.67 -0.67
CA ARG A 143 -15.26 18.58 -0.45
C ARG A 143 -14.90 17.60 0.65
N PHE A 144 -13.62 17.56 1.03
CA PHE A 144 -13.09 16.66 2.06
C PHE A 144 -13.11 17.30 3.46
N GLY A 145 -13.50 18.57 3.57
CA GLY A 145 -13.55 19.27 4.86
C GLY A 145 -14.74 18.82 5.73
N LEU A 146 -14.59 18.97 7.04
CA LEU A 146 -15.67 18.78 8.00
C LEU A 146 -16.68 19.92 7.88
N GLY A 147 -17.90 19.62 7.46
CA GLY A 147 -18.97 20.61 7.40
C GLY A 147 -20.17 20.15 6.59
N SER A 148 -21.33 20.72 6.90
CA SER A 148 -22.57 20.51 6.16
C SER A 148 -23.11 21.85 5.65
N VAL A 149 -24.03 21.80 4.68
CA VAL A 149 -24.73 22.99 4.22
C VAL A 149 -26.10 23.04 4.89
N LEU A 150 -26.40 24.16 5.54
CA LEU A 150 -27.70 24.47 6.10
C LEU A 150 -28.46 25.37 5.13
N PHE A 151 -29.71 25.03 4.84
CA PHE A 151 -30.58 25.85 4.00
C PHE A 151 -31.56 26.65 4.85
N ILE A 152 -31.67 27.95 4.56
CA ILE A 152 -32.57 28.88 5.25
C ILE A 152 -33.34 29.66 4.19
N SER A 153 -34.67 29.68 4.29
CA SER A 153 -35.54 30.42 3.37
C SER A 153 -36.20 31.61 4.07
N ASP A 154 -36.55 32.65 3.31
CA ASP A 154 -37.32 33.81 3.79
C ASP A 154 -38.83 33.52 4.02
N HIS A 155 -39.29 32.29 3.76
CA HIS A 155 -40.65 31.80 3.98
C HIS A 155 -41.76 32.66 3.33
N LYS A 156 -41.44 33.37 2.24
CA LYS A 156 -42.43 34.19 1.52
C LYS A 156 -43.26 33.36 0.52
N ALA A 157 -42.56 32.70 -0.39
CA ALA A 157 -43.16 31.86 -1.44
C ALA A 157 -42.76 30.40 -1.28
N VAL A 158 -41.57 30.15 -0.71
CA VAL A 158 -40.96 28.84 -0.55
C VAL A 158 -40.54 28.63 0.89
N GLU A 159 -40.83 27.46 1.42
CA GLU A 159 -40.24 26.92 2.63
C GLU A 159 -39.19 25.86 2.26
N VAL A 160 -38.01 25.93 2.88
CA VAL A 160 -36.95 24.95 2.66
C VAL A 160 -36.59 24.27 3.98
N THR A 161 -36.54 22.94 3.97
CA THR A 161 -36.09 22.18 5.14
C THR A 161 -34.57 22.32 5.32
N PRO A 162 -34.03 22.10 6.53
CA PRO A 162 -32.59 22.18 6.77
C PRO A 162 -31.73 21.30 5.84
N ASP A 163 -32.28 20.18 5.33
CA ASP A 163 -31.61 19.26 4.39
C ASP A 163 -31.79 19.64 2.91
N GLY A 164 -32.47 20.77 2.61
CA GLY A 164 -32.57 21.35 1.27
C GLY A 164 -33.81 20.95 0.47
N MET A 165 -34.85 20.37 1.08
CA MET A 165 -36.09 20.05 0.39
C MET A 165 -36.97 21.29 0.24
N VAL A 166 -37.44 21.53 -0.98
CA VAL A 166 -38.16 22.75 -1.37
C VAL A 166 -39.67 22.50 -1.35
N HIS A 167 -40.39 23.29 -0.56
CA HIS A 167 -41.85 23.23 -0.40
C HIS A 167 -42.46 24.58 -0.82
N PRO A 168 -43.22 24.61 -1.93
CA PRO A 168 -43.96 25.82 -2.32
C PRO A 168 -45.10 26.11 -1.35
N VAL A 169 -45.18 27.33 -0.83
CA VAL A 169 -46.23 27.77 0.13
C VAL A 169 -47.15 28.82 -0.50
N ALA A 170 -46.58 29.76 -1.25
CA ALA A 170 -47.33 30.85 -1.90
C ALA A 170 -46.71 31.23 -3.24
N LEU A 171 -47.49 31.93 -4.08
CA LEU A 171 -46.98 32.48 -5.34
C LEU A 171 -46.04 33.65 -5.09
N GLY A 172 -44.97 33.75 -5.89
CA GLY A 172 -44.02 34.84 -5.82
C GLY A 172 -42.57 34.38 -5.80
N ARG A 173 -41.66 35.27 -5.39
CA ARG A 173 -40.22 34.97 -5.30
C ARG A 173 -39.78 34.86 -3.85
N SER A 174 -39.03 33.82 -3.56
CA SER A 174 -38.38 33.60 -2.26
C SER A 174 -36.87 33.56 -2.44
N THR A 175 -36.15 34.09 -1.45
CA THR A 175 -34.70 33.93 -1.36
C THR A 175 -34.38 32.77 -0.42
N VAL A 176 -33.47 31.90 -0.84
CA VAL A 176 -32.94 30.78 -0.06
C VAL A 176 -31.44 30.92 0.08
N HIS A 177 -30.93 30.85 1.30
CA HIS A 177 -29.52 30.91 1.61
C HIS A 177 -29.00 29.51 1.91
N ALA A 178 -27.97 29.09 1.18
CA ALA A 178 -27.19 27.90 1.46
C ALA A 178 -25.94 28.32 2.25
N VAL A 179 -25.87 27.97 3.53
CA VAL A 179 -24.88 28.47 4.49
C VAL A 179 -24.00 27.32 4.96
N ALA A 180 -22.69 27.51 5.03
CA ALA A 180 -21.81 26.52 5.63
C ALA A 180 -22.01 26.46 7.16
N THR A 181 -22.14 25.28 7.73
CA THR A 181 -22.37 25.13 9.18
C THR A 181 -21.12 25.42 10.02
N ALA A 182 -19.93 25.25 9.45
CA ALA A 182 -18.67 25.53 10.12
C ALA A 182 -18.32 27.04 10.12
N ASP A 183 -18.78 27.79 9.11
CA ASP A 183 -18.57 29.24 9.01
C ASP A 183 -19.77 29.90 8.32
N THR A 184 -20.56 30.67 9.07
CA THR A 184 -21.77 31.31 8.57
C THR A 184 -21.49 32.50 7.65
N SER A 185 -20.25 33.00 7.60
CA SER A 185 -19.85 34.03 6.63
C SER A 185 -19.79 33.48 5.19
N VAL A 186 -19.64 32.16 5.05
CA VAL A 186 -19.56 31.46 3.78
C VAL A 186 -20.95 30.95 3.39
N TYR A 187 -21.63 31.71 2.55
CA TYR A 187 -22.95 31.36 2.06
C TYR A 187 -23.17 31.74 0.61
N LYS A 188 -24.20 31.17 0.00
CA LYS A 188 -24.66 31.52 -1.34
C LYS A 188 -26.17 31.67 -1.36
N SER A 189 -26.63 32.76 -1.97
CA SER A 189 -28.05 33.07 -2.10
C SER A 189 -28.60 32.54 -3.43
N LEU A 190 -29.78 31.95 -3.35
CA LEU A 190 -30.59 31.45 -4.45
C LEU A 190 -31.92 32.20 -4.47
N CYS A 191 -32.44 32.48 -5.66
CA CYS A 191 -33.79 32.98 -5.83
C CYS A 191 -34.63 31.88 -6.47
N ILE A 192 -35.73 31.50 -5.83
CA ILE A 192 -36.68 30.51 -6.34
C ILE A 192 -38.02 31.21 -6.54
N GLU A 193 -38.55 31.09 -7.75
CA GLU A 193 -39.88 31.64 -8.10
C GLU A 193 -40.94 30.53 -8.06
N VAL A 194 -42.02 30.77 -7.32
CA VAL A 194 -43.20 29.92 -7.30
C VAL A 194 -44.25 30.50 -8.23
N VAL A 195 -44.59 29.73 -9.26
CA VAL A 195 -45.54 30.12 -10.31
C VAL A 195 -46.81 29.25 -10.25
N PRO A 196 -47.96 29.74 -10.75
CA PRO A 196 -49.13 28.89 -10.91
C PRO A 196 -48.85 27.77 -11.92
N PRO A 197 -49.50 26.60 -11.78
CA PRO A 197 -49.39 25.53 -12.76
C PRO A 197 -49.84 26.02 -14.13
N ARG A 198 -49.03 25.75 -15.16
CA ARG A 198 -49.30 26.20 -16.54
C ARG A 198 -49.80 25.03 -17.37
N LEU A 199 -50.88 25.26 -18.11
CA LEU A 199 -51.35 24.32 -19.12
C LEU A 199 -50.62 24.60 -20.44
N ARG A 200 -50.07 23.55 -21.05
CA ARG A 200 -49.39 23.67 -22.34
C ARG A 200 -50.43 23.79 -23.46
N LEU A 201 -50.32 24.86 -24.25
CA LEU A 201 -51.13 25.05 -25.45
C LEU A 201 -50.58 24.23 -26.63
N SER A 202 -51.45 23.92 -27.58
CA SER A 202 -51.09 23.41 -28.90
C SER A 202 -50.45 24.52 -29.74
N ALA A 203 -49.84 24.15 -30.88
CA ALA A 203 -49.23 25.13 -31.80
C ALA A 203 -50.21 26.22 -32.28
N TYR A 204 -51.52 25.93 -32.25
CA TYR A 204 -52.59 26.85 -32.64
C TYR A 204 -53.18 27.64 -31.46
N GLY A 205 -52.56 27.62 -30.27
CA GLY A 205 -53.02 28.36 -29.09
C GLY A 205 -54.22 27.73 -28.36
N ALA A 206 -54.77 26.61 -28.85
CA ALA A 206 -55.82 25.86 -28.17
C ALA A 206 -55.25 24.90 -27.11
N LEU A 207 -56.01 24.58 -26.06
CA LEU A 207 -55.64 23.54 -25.08
C LEU A 207 -55.42 22.20 -25.79
N ARG A 208 -54.40 21.44 -25.35
CA ARG A 208 -54.10 20.12 -25.92
C ARG A 208 -55.11 19.11 -25.39
N LEU A 209 -56.02 18.67 -26.26
CA LEU A 209 -57.00 17.64 -25.96
C LEU A 209 -56.60 16.30 -26.61
N ASP A 210 -57.04 15.19 -26.04
CA ASP A 210 -57.00 13.87 -26.68
C ASP A 210 -58.14 13.72 -27.71
N GLY A 211 -58.17 12.59 -28.45
CA GLY A 211 -59.22 12.33 -29.45
C GLY A 211 -60.63 12.14 -28.86
N LYS A 212 -60.77 12.10 -27.53
CA LYS A 212 -62.04 12.02 -26.79
C LYS A 212 -62.41 13.37 -26.15
N GLY A 213 -61.62 14.42 -26.36
CA GLY A 213 -61.86 15.76 -25.82
C GLY A 213 -61.36 15.99 -24.40
N ASN A 214 -60.62 15.05 -23.79
CA ASN A 214 -60.06 15.22 -22.45
C ASN A 214 -58.75 16.03 -22.50
N ILE A 215 -58.45 16.76 -21.43
CA ILE A 215 -57.16 17.47 -21.28
C ILE A 215 -56.03 16.43 -21.27
N ARG A 216 -55.09 16.58 -22.20
CA ARG A 216 -53.90 15.74 -22.26
C ARG A 216 -52.81 16.32 -21.38
N LEU A 217 -52.55 15.67 -20.24
CA LEU A 217 -51.41 15.95 -19.37
C LEU A 217 -50.19 15.18 -19.89
N THR A 218 -49.09 15.86 -20.16
CA THR A 218 -47.80 15.28 -20.58
C THR A 218 -46.68 15.88 -19.77
#